data_AF-A0A9D9W3U2-F1
#
_entry.id   AF-A0A9D9W3U2-F1
#
_cell.length_a   1.000
_cell.length_b   1.000
_cell.length_c   1.000
_cell.angle_alpha   90.00
_cell.angle_beta   90.00
_cell.angle_gamma   90.00
#
_symmetry.space_group_name_H-M   'P 1'
#
loop_
_entity.id
_entity.type
_entity.pdbx_description
1 polymer ?
#
loop_
_entity_poly.entity_id
_entity_poly.type
_entity_poly.pdbx_seq_one_letter_code
_entity_poly.pdbx_strand_id
1 'polypeptide(L)'
;LQAEQMPLLDALVLCGDLTEDANRKDIMIIREKGNTKEIKHLNLEDHSIFSSPWYYVQPNDIVYVTAGINEEKIAEEKRRNTQMTITLVASSVSLLVALVNIFTR
;
A
#
# COMPACT_ATOMS: atom_id res chain seq x y z
N LEU A 1 5.94 -2.96 -39.18
CA LEU A 1 5.26 -2.96 -37.88
C LEU A 1 6.17 -2.19 -36.93
N GLN A 2 5.83 -0.96 -36.56
CA GLN A 2 6.52 -0.30 -35.46
C GLN A 2 6.33 -1.20 -34.24
N ALA A 3 7.41 -1.61 -33.57
CA ALA A 3 7.29 -2.32 -32.31
C ALA A 3 6.63 -1.34 -31.34
N GLU A 4 5.36 -1.58 -31.02
CA GLU A 4 4.61 -0.76 -30.08
C GLU A 4 5.22 -1.02 -28.70
N GLN A 5 5.99 -0.05 -28.22
CA GLN A 5 6.56 -0.10 -26.88
C GLN A 5 5.44 0.22 -25.90
N MET A 6 5.22 -0.66 -24.93
CA MET A 6 4.20 -0.44 -23.90
C MET A 6 4.82 0.35 -22.74
N PRO A 7 4.34 1.58 -22.45
CA PRO A 7 4.70 2.30 -21.23
C PRO A 7 4.29 1.52 -19.98
N LEU A 8 5.06 1.66 -18.91
CA LEU A 8 4.74 1.10 -17.60
C LEU A 8 3.38 1.58 -17.10
N LEU A 9 3.04 2.87 -17.30
CA LEU A 9 1.73 3.38 -16.91
C LEU A 9 0.60 2.72 -17.69
N ASP A 10 0.75 2.50 -18.99
CA ASP A 10 -0.28 1.83 -19.79
C ASP A 10 -0.46 0.38 -19.32
N ALA A 11 0.63 -0.32 -19.00
CA ALA A 11 0.58 -1.65 -18.41
C ALA A 11 -0.17 -1.65 -17.07
N LEU A 12 0.03 -0.64 -16.22
CA LEU A 12 -0.69 -0.48 -14.95
C LEU A 12 -2.18 -0.22 -15.18
N VAL A 13 -2.53 0.68 -16.10
CA VAL A 13 -3.92 0.99 -16.46
C VAL A 13 -4.65 -0.28 -16.95
N LEU A 14 -3.99 -1.08 -17.79
CA LEU A 14 -4.52 -2.36 -18.26
C LEU A 14 -4.74 -3.38 -17.11
N CYS A 15 -3.98 -3.28 -16.03
CA CYS A 15 -4.09 -4.14 -14.85
C CYS A 15 -5.05 -3.62 -13.78
N GLY A 16 -5.71 -2.48 -13.99
CA GLY A 16 -6.63 -1.88 -13.01
C GLY A 16 -5.99 -0.85 -12.07
N ASP A 17 -4.83 -0.30 -12.46
CA ASP A 17 -4.06 0.72 -11.76
C ASP A 17 -3.51 0.27 -10.37
N LEU A 18 -2.69 1.12 -9.76
CA LEU A 18 -2.16 0.93 -8.43
C LEU A 18 -3.23 1.16 -7.36
N THR A 19 -3.25 0.31 -6.33
CA THR A 19 -4.08 0.53 -5.16
C THR A 19 -3.65 1.78 -4.40
N GLU A 20 -4.55 2.32 -3.56
CA GLU A 20 -4.26 3.50 -2.73
C GLU A 20 -3.00 3.31 -1.88
N ASP A 21 -2.85 2.11 -1.29
CA ASP A 21 -1.74 1.74 -0.42
C ASP A 21 -0.49 1.27 -1.17
N ALA A 22 -0.42 1.39 -2.50
CA ALA A 22 0.77 1.00 -3.25
C ALA A 22 1.95 1.96 -3.02
N ASN A 23 3.16 1.42 -2.91
CA ASN A 23 4.38 2.22 -2.83
C ASN A 23 4.82 2.72 -4.22
N ARG A 24 4.34 3.89 -4.61
CA ARG A 24 4.66 4.52 -5.92
C ARG A 24 6.15 4.88 -6.07
N LYS A 25 6.88 4.97 -4.96
CA LYS A 25 8.32 5.27 -4.94
C LYS A 25 9.19 4.06 -5.21
N ASP A 26 8.62 2.86 -5.13
CA ASP A 26 9.36 1.60 -5.21
C ASP A 26 8.62 0.54 -6.02
N ILE A 27 8.67 0.68 -7.33
CA ILE A 27 8.20 -0.33 -8.28
C ILE A 27 9.39 -1.13 -8.77
N MET A 28 9.39 -2.43 -8.48
CA MET A 28 10.45 -3.34 -8.88
C MET A 28 10.12 -3.96 -10.23
N ILE A 29 10.99 -3.76 -11.21
CA ILE A 29 10.97 -4.47 -12.50
C ILE A 29 12.08 -5.49 -12.51
N ILE A 30 11.73 -6.75 -12.78
CA ILE A 30 12.67 -7.84 -13.01
C ILE A 30 12.62 -8.18 -14.49
N ARG A 31 13.74 -7.99 -15.17
CA ARG A 31 13.90 -8.24 -16.60
C ARG A 31 14.87 -9.40 -16.83
N GLU A 32 14.47 -10.35 -17.66
CA GLU A 32 15.36 -11.43 -18.09
C GLU A 32 16.16 -10.99 -19.33
N LYS A 33 17.48 -11.05 -19.21
CA LYS A 33 18.41 -10.77 -20.31
C LYS A 33 19.35 -11.96 -20.46
N GLY A 34 19.00 -12.86 -21.37
CA GLY A 34 19.69 -14.13 -21.54
C GLY A 34 19.60 -14.96 -20.25
N ASN A 35 20.75 -15.29 -19.65
CA ASN A 35 20.83 -16.06 -18.40
C ASN A 35 20.89 -15.20 -17.13
N THR A 36 20.75 -13.88 -17.26
CA THR A 36 20.81 -12.95 -16.11
C THR A 36 19.46 -12.29 -15.87
N LYS A 37 19.15 -12.04 -14.60
CA LYS A 37 18.01 -11.22 -14.19
C LYS A 37 18.54 -9.84 -13.79
N GLU A 38 18.09 -8.81 -14.49
CA GLU A 38 18.34 -7.42 -14.12
C GLU A 38 17.15 -6.92 -13.29
N ILE A 39 17.42 -6.33 -12.13
CA ILE A 39 16.40 -5.79 -11.23
C ILE A 39 16.56 -4.27 -11.17
N LYS A 40 15.46 -3.55 -11.37
CA LYS A 40 15.44 -2.09 -11.28
C LYS A 40 14.27 -1.63 -10.42
N HIS A 41 14.56 -0.72 -9.50
CA HIS A 41 13.56 0.01 -8.75
C HIS A 41 13.27 1.34 -9.44
N LEU A 42 11.99 1.65 -9.60
CA LEU A 42 11.49 2.86 -10.23
C LEU A 42 10.60 3.63 -9.25
N ASN A 43 10.74 4.95 -9.26
CA ASN A 43 9.90 5.87 -8.52
C ASN A 43 8.99 6.61 -9.50
N LEU A 44 7.68 6.32 -9.49
CA LEU A 44 6.72 6.97 -10.38
C LEU A 44 6.51 8.46 -10.10
N GLU A 45 6.93 8.95 -8.93
CA GLU A 45 6.87 10.37 -8.57
C GLU A 45 8.05 11.17 -9.15
N ASP A 46 9.09 10.49 -9.64
CA ASP A 46 10.24 11.14 -10.25
C ASP A 46 10.04 11.32 -11.76
N HIS A 47 10.01 12.56 -12.24
CA HIS A 47 9.91 12.88 -13.66
C HIS A 47 11.07 12.30 -14.50
N SER A 48 12.22 11.98 -13.88
CA SER A 48 13.35 11.39 -14.59
C SER A 48 13.00 10.02 -15.20
N ILE A 49 11.97 9.32 -14.69
CA ILE A 49 11.56 8.00 -15.19
C ILE A 49 11.18 8.04 -16.66
N PHE A 50 10.59 9.12 -17.17
CA PHE A 50 10.12 9.19 -18.57
C PHE A 50 11.28 9.13 -19.56
N SER A 51 12.50 9.46 -19.10
CA SER A 51 13.74 9.34 -19.88
C SER A 51 14.44 7.99 -19.72
N SER A 52 13.99 7.17 -18.76
CA SER A 52 14.60 5.88 -18.46
C SER A 52 14.18 4.81 -19.46
N PRO A 53 15.11 3.95 -19.94
CA PRO A 53 14.74 2.80 -20.77
C PRO A 53 13.91 1.75 -20.02
N TRP A 54 13.79 1.88 -18.70
CA TRP A 54 12.94 1.03 -17.85
C TRP A 54 11.50 1.52 -17.76
N TYR A 55 11.18 2.69 -18.32
CA TYR A 55 9.80 3.17 -18.43
C TYR A 55 8.96 2.30 -19.38
N TYR A 56 9.60 1.65 -20.36
CA TYR A 56 8.94 0.77 -21.29
C TYR A 56 9.10 -0.68 -20.86
N VAL A 57 7.97 -1.38 -20.77
CA VAL A 57 7.89 -2.80 -20.40
C VAL A 57 8.29 -3.65 -21.61
N GLN A 58 9.08 -4.68 -21.36
CA GLN A 58 9.52 -5.66 -22.35
C GLN A 58 8.81 -7.00 -22.15
N PRO A 59 8.76 -7.86 -23.18
CA PRO A 59 8.26 -9.21 -23.04
C PRO A 59 8.97 -9.95 -21.89
N ASN A 60 8.18 -10.64 -21.06
CA ASN A 60 8.63 -11.37 -19.87
C ASN A 60 9.16 -10.50 -18.71
N ASP A 61 8.96 -9.19 -18.74
CA ASP A 61 9.19 -8.38 -17.54
C ASP A 61 8.20 -8.76 -16.44
N ILE A 62 8.69 -8.88 -15.22
CA ILE A 62 7.87 -9.02 -14.02
C ILE A 62 7.86 -7.66 -13.32
N VAL A 63 6.69 -7.06 -13.23
CA VAL A 63 6.47 -5.82 -12.47
C VAL A 63 5.89 -6.19 -11.11
N TYR A 64 6.59 -5.82 -10.04
CA TYR A 64 6.19 -6.06 -8.67
C TYR A 64 6.07 -4.73 -7.92
N VAL A 65 4.96 -4.57 -7.21
CA VAL A 65 4.67 -3.37 -6.43
C VAL A 65 4.47 -3.77 -4.98
N THR A 66 5.23 -3.15 -4.08
CA THR A 66 5.05 -3.34 -2.65
C THR A 66 3.94 -2.43 -2.14
N ALA A 67 3.26 -2.85 -1.07
CA ALA A 67 2.43 -1.93 -0.31
C ALA A 67 3.33 -0.92 0.41
N GLY A 68 2.97 0.35 0.32
CA GLY A 68 3.55 1.42 1.12
C GLY A 68 3.08 1.34 2.57
N ILE A 69 3.82 1.98 3.45
CA ILE A 69 3.41 2.15 4.84
C ILE A 69 2.44 3.33 4.89
N ASN A 70 1.16 3.03 5.15
CA ASN A 70 0.16 4.07 5.39
C ASN A 70 0.15 4.43 6.88
N GLU A 71 1.03 5.35 7.26
CA GLU A 71 1.20 5.79 8.66
C GLU A 71 -0.10 6.34 9.26
N GLU A 72 -0.94 6.99 8.45
CA GLU A 72 -2.24 7.51 8.87
C GLU A 72 -3.20 6.36 9.20
N LYS A 73 -3.36 5.38 8.30
CA LYS A 73 -4.17 4.18 8.59
C LYS A 73 -3.69 3.50 9.88
N ILE A 74 -2.38 3.30 10.04
CA ILE A 74 -1.79 2.69 11.26
C ILE A 74 -2.12 3.52 12.52
N ALA A 75 -2.03 4.84 12.44
CA ALA A 75 -2.35 5.74 13.54
C ALA A 75 -3.86 5.72 13.88
N GLU A 76 -4.73 5.69 12.87
CA GLU A 76 -6.17 5.56 13.03
C GLU A 76 -6.56 4.24 13.70
N GLU A 77 -5.96 3.12 13.28
CA GLU A 77 -6.20 1.82 13.90
C GLU A 77 -5.81 1.83 15.38
N LYS A 78 -4.66 2.44 15.70
CA LYS A 78 -4.21 2.59 17.09
C LYS A 78 -5.16 3.48 17.90
N ARG A 79 -5.65 4.58 17.33
CA ARG A 79 -6.63 5.47 17.96
C ARG A 79 -7.95 4.74 18.22
N ARG A 80 -8.45 4.00 17.23
CA ARG A 80 -9.67 3.19 17.32
C ARG A 80 -9.56 2.15 18.42
N ASN A 81 -8.46 1.40 18.49
CA ASN A 81 -8.24 0.40 19.55
C ASN A 81 -8.16 1.04 20.95
N THR A 82 -7.53 2.21 21.05
CA THR A 82 -7.46 2.97 22.31
C THR A 82 -8.86 3.43 22.74
N GLN A 83 -9.66 3.97 21.81
CA GLN A 83 -11.05 4.38 22.07
C GLN A 83 -11.93 3.19 22.45
N MET A 84 -11.80 2.04 21.78
CA MET A 84 -12.51 0.82 22.14
C MET A 84 -12.17 0.37 23.56
N THR A 85 -10.88 0.39 23.92
CA THR A 85 -10.42 0.04 25.29
C THR A 85 -11.00 0.98 26.34
N ILE A 86 -10.94 2.30 26.10
CA ILE A 86 -11.53 3.32 26.99
C ILE A 86 -13.03 3.07 27.15
N THR A 87 -13.74 2.81 26.06
CA THR A 87 -15.19 2.57 26.06
C THR A 87 -15.55 1.31 26.84
N LEU A 88 -14.79 0.22 26.67
CA LEU A 88 -14.99 -1.03 27.42
C LEU A 88 -14.79 -0.84 28.92
N VAL A 89 -13.72 -0.13 29.32
CA VAL A 89 -13.46 0.19 30.74
C VAL A 89 -14.52 1.12 31.31
N ALA A 90 -14.91 2.18 30.60
CA ALA A 90 -15.95 3.10 31.06
C ALA A 90 -17.31 2.39 31.22
N SER A 91 -17.64 1.47 30.32
CA SER A 91 -18.86 0.67 30.37
C SER A 91 -18.86 -0.28 31.57
N SER A 92 -17.74 -0.95 31.85
CA SER A 92 -17.63 -1.85 33.00
C SER A 92 -17.73 -1.10 34.33
N VAL A 93 -17.07 0.06 34.45
CA VAL A 93 -17.18 0.92 35.63
C VAL A 93 -18.62 1.40 35.84
N SER A 94 -19.29 1.84 34.77
CA SER A 94 -20.69 2.30 34.85
C SER A 94 -21.64 1.19 35.31
N LEU A 95 -21.42 -0.05 34.85
CA LEU A 95 -22.18 -1.22 35.27
C LEU A 95 -22.00 -1.52 36.76
N LEU A 96 -20.76 -1.44 37.26
CA LEU A 96 -20.47 -1.64 38.69
C LEU A 96 -21.14 -0.58 39.56
N VAL A 97 -21.08 0.69 39.16
CA VAL A 97 -21.74 1.80 39.87
C VAL A 97 -23.26 1.58 39.92
N ALA A 98 -23.87 1.16 38.80
CA ALA A 98 -25.30 0.86 38.76
C ALA A 98 -25.67 -0.28 39.72
N LEU A 99 -24.88 -1.36 39.77
CA LEU A 99 -25.11 -2.48 40.69
C LEU A 99 -25.02 -2.03 42.15
N VAL A 100 -23.97 -1.28 42.53
CA VAL A 100 -23.82 -0.75 43.91
C VAL A 100 -25.02 0.11 44.29
N ASN A 101 -25.49 0.98 43.38
CA ASN A 101 -26.65 1.83 43.64
C ASN A 101 -27.94 1.02 43.84
N ILE A 102 -28.11 -0.10 43.13
CA ILE A 102 -29.26 -1.01 43.33
C ILE A 102 -29.19 -1.71 44.69
N PHE A 103 -28.01 -2.16 45.14
CA PHE A 103 -27.86 -2.85 46.43
C PHE A 103 -27.88 -1.93 47.66
N THR A 104 -27.54 -0.64 47.49
CA THR A 104 -27.50 0.33 48.59
C THR A 104 -28.87 0.99 48.86
N ARG A 105 -29.83 0.80 47.96
CA ARG A 105 -31.21 1.27 48.09
C ARG A 105 -32.10 0.23 48.75
#